data_AF-A0A1A8JTM9-F1
#
_entry.id   AF-A0A1A8JTM9-F1
#
_cell.length_a   1.000
_cell.length_b   1.000
_cell.length_c   1.000
_cell.angle_alpha   90.00
_cell.angle_beta   90.00
_cell.angle_gamma   90.00
#
_symmetry.space_group_name_H-M   'P 1'
#
loop_
_entity.id
_entity.type
_entity.pdbx_description
1 polymer ?
#
loop_
_entity_poly.entity_id
_entity_poly.type
_entity_poly.pdbx_seq_one_letter_code
_entity_poly.pdbx_strand_id
1 'polypeptide(L)'
;MSPSLSGCASIVTMQVIRAVSFRCRRYEQSEWGWKEREKREEMNDERAWYLLARDADSTPVAFSHFRFDVECGEEVLYCYEVQLESKVRRKGLGKFLIQILQLIANSTQMKKVMLTVFKHNHGAYQFFREALQFEIDETSPSMSGCCGDDCSYEILSRRTKHGEASAGHTHGGSHCGGCCH
;
A
#
# COMPACT_ATOMS: atom_id res chain seq x y z
N MET A 1 -22.95 26.05 9.79
CA MET A 1 -22.78 24.81 10.56
C MET A 1 -21.99 23.84 9.71
N SER A 2 -20.66 23.85 9.86
CA SER A 2 -19.77 22.92 9.16
C SER A 2 -19.87 21.55 9.85
N PRO A 3 -20.13 20.44 9.15
CA PRO A 3 -20.05 19.12 9.78
C PRO A 3 -18.62 18.91 10.28
N SER A 4 -18.46 18.45 11.52
CA SER A 4 -17.14 18.20 12.09
C SER A 4 -16.42 17.15 11.26
N LEU A 5 -15.21 17.47 10.79
CA LEU A 5 -14.36 16.56 10.03
C LEU A 5 -14.11 15.23 10.78
N SER A 6 -14.18 15.24 12.12
CA SER A 6 -14.03 14.04 12.96
C SER A 6 -15.17 13.03 12.83
N GLY A 7 -16.42 13.48 12.61
CA GLY A 7 -17.56 12.57 12.46
C GLY A 7 -17.55 11.82 11.13
N CYS A 8 -17.18 12.51 10.04
CA CYS A 8 -17.07 11.91 8.71
C CYS A 8 -15.90 10.93 8.62
N ALA A 9 -14.76 11.22 9.24
CA ALA A 9 -13.60 10.32 9.27
C ALA A 9 -13.94 8.98 9.93
N SER A 10 -14.59 9.00 11.11
CA SER A 10 -14.99 7.78 11.81
C SER A 10 -15.98 6.90 11.00
N ILE A 11 -16.94 7.52 10.30
CA ILE A 11 -17.89 6.79 9.46
C ILE A 11 -17.20 6.17 8.25
N VAL A 12 -16.30 6.92 7.61
CA VAL A 12 -15.48 6.43 6.50
C VAL A 12 -14.65 5.24 6.96
N THR A 13 -13.89 5.37 8.04
CA THR A 13 -13.02 4.30 8.53
C THR A 13 -13.82 3.05 8.88
N MET A 14 -15.01 3.18 9.48
CA MET A 14 -15.90 2.04 9.73
C MET A 14 -16.41 1.34 8.46
N GLN A 15 -16.77 2.10 7.41
CA GLN A 15 -17.18 1.52 6.12
C GLN A 15 -16.02 0.77 5.48
N VAL A 16 -14.80 1.32 5.55
CA VAL A 16 -13.59 0.70 5.02
C VAL A 16 -13.23 -0.55 5.82
N ILE A 17 -13.26 -0.52 7.15
CA ILE A 17 -12.99 -1.69 8.02
C ILE A 17 -13.92 -2.83 7.67
N ARG A 18 -15.24 -2.56 7.53
CA ARG A 18 -16.21 -3.57 7.11
C ARG A 18 -15.87 -4.18 5.74
N ALA A 19 -15.42 -3.36 4.79
CA ALA A 19 -15.02 -3.82 3.47
C ALA A 19 -13.75 -4.70 3.49
N VAL A 20 -12.79 -4.41 4.39
CA VAL A 20 -11.57 -5.21 4.57
C VAL A 20 -11.87 -6.51 5.31
N SER A 21 -12.68 -6.47 6.38
CA SER A 21 -13.14 -7.68 7.10
C SER A 21 -13.92 -8.66 6.23
N PHE A 22 -14.49 -8.22 5.10
CA PHE A 22 -15.11 -9.15 4.15
C PHE A 22 -14.10 -9.88 3.24
N ARG A 23 -12.81 -9.55 3.32
CA ARG A 23 -11.75 -10.00 2.40
C ARG A 23 -10.57 -10.71 3.08
N CYS A 24 -10.78 -11.22 4.30
CA CYS A 24 -9.79 -11.89 5.16
C CYS A 24 -9.09 -13.10 4.54
N ARG A 25 -9.73 -13.77 3.57
CA ARG A 25 -9.23 -15.03 2.97
C ARG A 25 -7.78 -14.96 2.48
N ARG A 26 -7.28 -13.79 2.07
CA ARG A 26 -5.88 -13.64 1.63
C ARG A 26 -4.89 -13.62 2.80
N TYR A 27 -5.29 -13.05 3.93
CA TYR A 27 -4.50 -13.05 5.17
C TYR A 27 -4.51 -14.42 5.84
N GLU A 28 -5.63 -15.15 5.77
CA GLU A 28 -5.73 -16.53 6.26
C GLU A 28 -4.83 -17.51 5.49
N GLN A 29 -4.50 -17.18 4.24
CA GLN A 29 -3.61 -17.96 3.37
C GLN A 29 -2.14 -17.51 3.47
N SER A 30 -1.82 -16.55 4.32
CA SER A 30 -0.45 -16.09 4.57
C SER A 30 0.00 -16.41 5.99
N GLU A 31 1.29 -16.23 6.24
CA GLU A 31 1.93 -16.48 7.54
C GLU A 31 1.42 -15.55 8.66
N TRP A 32 0.71 -14.49 8.30
CA TRP A 32 0.25 -13.45 9.22
C TRP A 32 -1.10 -13.79 9.87
N GLY A 33 -1.94 -14.56 9.16
CA GLY A 33 -3.32 -14.82 9.57
C GLY A 33 -4.21 -13.58 9.56
N TRP A 34 -5.53 -13.77 9.65
CA TRP A 34 -6.45 -12.65 9.83
C TRP A 34 -6.65 -12.33 11.31
N LYS A 35 -6.40 -11.08 11.70
CA LYS A 35 -6.59 -10.58 13.06
C LYS A 35 -7.40 -9.29 13.04
N GLU A 36 -8.73 -9.42 13.21
CA GLU A 36 -9.67 -8.31 13.06
C GLU A 36 -9.34 -7.11 13.96
N ARG A 37 -8.94 -7.35 15.22
CA ARG A 37 -8.61 -6.28 16.16
C ARG A 37 -7.39 -5.47 15.70
N GLU A 38 -6.30 -6.15 15.36
CA GLU A 38 -5.06 -5.49 14.89
C GLU A 38 -5.33 -4.72 13.59
N LYS A 39 -6.08 -5.30 12.64
CA LYS A 39 -6.42 -4.61 11.39
C LYS A 39 -7.30 -3.38 11.62
N ARG A 40 -8.24 -3.45 12.58
CA ARG A 40 -9.06 -2.31 12.96
C ARG A 40 -8.24 -1.20 13.62
N GLU A 41 -7.27 -1.55 14.45
CA GLU A 41 -6.34 -0.59 15.08
C GLU A 41 -5.46 0.07 14.00
N GLU A 42 -4.89 -0.71 13.06
CA GLU A 42 -4.13 -0.20 11.91
C GLU A 42 -4.94 0.84 11.11
N MET A 43 -6.22 0.55 10.87
CA MET A 43 -7.10 1.41 10.07
C MET A 43 -7.58 2.67 10.82
N ASN A 44 -7.61 2.67 12.15
CA ASN A 44 -8.02 3.85 12.95
C ASN A 44 -6.83 4.71 13.42
N ASP A 45 -5.61 4.39 12.99
CA ASP A 45 -4.43 5.15 13.33
C ASP A 45 -4.53 6.60 12.83
N GLU A 46 -4.05 7.56 13.62
CA GLU A 46 -4.06 8.98 13.28
C GLU A 46 -3.18 9.32 12.06
N ARG A 47 -2.21 8.46 11.73
CA ARG A 47 -1.34 8.59 10.56
C ARG A 47 -1.99 8.04 9.28
N ALA A 48 -3.14 7.38 9.38
CA ALA A 48 -3.83 6.77 8.25
C ALA A 48 -4.49 7.82 7.35
N TRP A 49 -4.11 7.81 6.08
CA TRP A 49 -4.77 8.58 5.03
C TRP A 49 -5.62 7.67 4.15
N TYR A 50 -6.75 8.21 3.68
CA TYR A 50 -7.70 7.48 2.85
C TYR A 50 -8.03 8.22 1.57
N LEU A 51 -7.90 7.54 0.43
CA LEU A 51 -8.45 7.96 -0.84
C LEU A 51 -9.71 7.13 -1.13
N LEU A 52 -10.87 7.76 -1.27
CA LEU A 52 -12.14 7.08 -1.51
C LEU A 52 -12.66 7.37 -2.92
N ALA A 53 -13.11 6.33 -3.62
CA ALA A 53 -13.95 6.48 -4.80
C ALA A 53 -15.40 6.17 -4.45
N ARG A 54 -16.31 7.07 -4.82
CA ARG A 54 -17.75 6.92 -4.66
C ARG A 54 -18.43 6.86 -6.02
N ASP A 55 -19.52 6.12 -6.12
CA ASP A 55 -20.38 6.15 -7.31
C ASP A 55 -21.32 7.37 -7.31
N ALA A 56 -22.21 7.44 -8.30
CA ALA A 56 -23.16 8.55 -8.47
C ALA A 56 -24.10 8.71 -7.26
N ASP A 57 -24.38 7.63 -6.54
CA ASP A 57 -25.22 7.61 -5.34
C ASP A 57 -24.40 7.90 -4.06
N SER A 58 -23.15 8.37 -4.21
CA SER A 58 -22.21 8.62 -3.11
C SER A 58 -21.82 7.37 -2.31
N THR A 59 -22.08 6.17 -2.84
CA THR A 59 -21.71 4.90 -2.20
C THR A 59 -20.23 4.63 -2.42
N PRO A 60 -19.43 4.32 -1.37
CA PRO A 60 -18.03 3.94 -1.55
C PRO A 60 -17.92 2.65 -2.37
N VAL A 61 -17.18 2.70 -3.47
CA VAL A 61 -16.96 1.53 -4.37
C VAL A 61 -15.49 1.11 -4.46
N ALA A 62 -14.58 1.97 -4.01
CA ALA A 62 -13.17 1.64 -3.87
C ALA A 62 -12.49 2.56 -2.85
N PHE A 63 -11.35 2.11 -2.32
CA PHE A 63 -10.50 2.96 -1.50
C PHE A 63 -9.02 2.58 -1.61
N SER A 64 -8.16 3.49 -1.19
CA SER A 64 -6.80 3.19 -0.74
C SER A 64 -6.56 3.71 0.67
N HIS A 65 -5.93 2.89 1.52
CA HIS A 65 -5.34 3.28 2.80
C HIS A 65 -3.84 3.41 2.61
N PHE A 66 -3.28 4.56 2.96
CA PHE A 66 -1.85 4.82 2.86
C PHE A 66 -1.33 5.70 4.00
N ARG A 67 -0.01 5.74 4.16
CA ARG A 67 0.68 6.62 5.11
C ARG A 67 1.89 7.27 4.46
N PHE A 68 2.31 8.40 5.01
CA PHE A 68 3.64 8.95 4.77
C PHE A 68 4.54 8.44 5.89
N ASP A 69 5.62 7.77 5.52
CA ASP A 69 6.52 7.12 6.48
C ASP A 69 7.98 7.22 6.04
N VAL A 70 8.90 6.73 6.88
CA VAL A 70 10.32 6.58 6.55
C VAL A 70 10.68 5.10 6.65
N GLU A 71 10.99 4.48 5.50
CA GLU A 71 11.43 3.08 5.44
C GLU A 71 12.91 3.03 5.06
N CYS A 72 13.72 2.33 5.86
CA CYS A 72 15.17 2.21 5.63
C CYS A 72 15.89 3.56 5.35
N GLY A 73 15.41 4.66 5.95
CA GLY A 73 15.97 6.01 5.75
C GLY A 73 15.49 6.74 4.49
N GLU A 74 14.53 6.17 3.74
CA GLU A 74 13.87 6.84 2.62
C GLU A 74 12.44 7.26 2.99
N GLU A 75 12.07 8.49 2.63
CA GLU A 75 10.71 8.99 2.76
C GLU A 75 9.81 8.33 1.72
N VAL A 76 8.76 7.63 2.16
CA VAL A 76 7.89 6.82 1.32
C VAL A 76 6.42 7.13 1.52
N LEU A 77 5.65 6.99 0.45
CA LEU A 77 4.20 6.83 0.55
C LEU A 77 3.88 5.33 0.55
N TYR A 78 3.55 4.78 1.72
CA TYR A 78 3.25 3.37 1.88
C TYR A 78 1.75 3.11 1.67
N CYS A 79 1.40 2.37 0.62
CA CYS A 79 0.04 1.90 0.35
C CYS A 79 -0.21 0.58 1.08
N TYR A 80 -0.94 0.65 2.19
CA TYR A 80 -1.31 -0.52 3.01
C TYR A 80 -2.43 -1.32 2.35
N GLU A 81 -3.43 -0.62 1.79
CA GLU A 81 -4.56 -1.26 1.12
C GLU A 81 -4.92 -0.52 -0.16
N VAL A 82 -5.33 -1.28 -1.17
CA VAL A 82 -6.16 -0.81 -2.27
C VAL A 82 -7.23 -1.85 -2.54
N GLN A 83 -8.49 -1.48 -2.39
CA GLN A 83 -9.61 -2.40 -2.55
C GLN A 83 -10.69 -1.77 -3.42
N LEU A 84 -11.22 -2.59 -4.32
CA LEU A 84 -12.31 -2.25 -5.22
C LEU A 84 -13.44 -3.26 -5.07
N GLU A 85 -14.69 -2.80 -5.07
CA GLU A 85 -15.84 -3.68 -5.27
C GLU A 85 -15.75 -4.40 -6.62
N SER A 86 -16.24 -5.64 -6.68
CA SER A 86 -16.15 -6.47 -7.88
C SER A 86 -16.77 -5.80 -9.11
N LYS A 87 -17.86 -5.04 -8.94
CA LYS A 87 -18.62 -4.36 -10.01
C LYS A 87 -17.83 -3.23 -10.71
N VAL A 88 -16.78 -2.71 -10.07
CA VAL A 88 -15.95 -1.61 -10.61
C VAL A 88 -14.52 -2.04 -10.97
N ARG A 89 -14.19 -3.34 -10.85
CA ARG A 89 -12.88 -3.87 -11.26
C ARG A 89 -12.71 -3.92 -12.77
N ARG A 90 -11.46 -3.97 -13.22
CA ARG A 90 -11.06 -4.09 -14.64
C ARG A 90 -11.57 -2.96 -15.54
N LYS A 91 -11.95 -1.81 -14.96
CA LYS A 91 -12.38 -0.58 -15.64
C LYS A 91 -11.37 0.57 -15.50
N GLY A 92 -10.13 0.28 -15.11
CA GLY A 92 -9.07 1.29 -14.92
C GLY A 92 -9.07 2.00 -13.56
N LEU A 93 -10.14 1.91 -12.75
CA LEU A 93 -10.22 2.60 -11.45
C LEU A 93 -9.05 2.28 -10.50
N GLY A 94 -8.61 1.02 -10.43
CA GLY A 94 -7.48 0.65 -9.57
C GLY A 94 -6.17 1.30 -10.02
N LYS A 95 -5.92 1.35 -11.34
CA LYS A 95 -4.77 2.06 -11.92
C LYS A 95 -4.84 3.55 -11.59
N PHE A 96 -6.02 4.14 -11.72
CA PHE A 96 -6.23 5.56 -11.43
C PHE A 96 -5.97 5.91 -9.96
N LEU A 97 -6.44 5.09 -9.01
CA LEU A 97 -6.15 5.30 -7.58
C LEU A 97 -4.64 5.28 -7.30
N ILE A 98 -3.91 4.30 -7.84
CA ILE A 98 -2.45 4.21 -7.63
C ILE A 98 -1.69 5.33 -8.35
N GLN A 99 -2.19 5.82 -9.49
CA GLN A 99 -1.64 7.01 -10.14
C GLN A 99 -1.83 8.27 -9.28
N ILE A 100 -2.98 8.42 -8.61
CA ILE A 100 -3.18 9.51 -7.65
C ILE A 100 -2.17 9.42 -6.51
N LEU A 101 -1.91 8.22 -5.95
CA LEU A 101 -0.87 8.07 -4.91
C LEU A 101 0.52 8.46 -5.42
N GLN A 102 0.87 8.10 -6.66
CA GLN A 102 2.14 8.54 -7.27
C GLN A 102 2.21 10.07 -7.43
N LEU A 103 1.11 10.72 -7.80
CA LEU A 103 1.05 12.18 -7.87
C LEU A 103 1.20 12.83 -6.50
N ILE A 104 0.52 12.30 -5.47
CA ILE A 104 0.65 12.76 -4.09
C ILE A 104 2.10 12.62 -3.62
N ALA A 105 2.71 11.45 -3.83
CA ALA A 105 4.10 11.18 -3.48
C ALA A 105 5.07 12.17 -4.15
N ASN A 106 4.89 12.46 -5.45
CA ASN A 106 5.69 13.49 -6.14
C ASN A 106 5.45 14.88 -5.54
N SER A 107 4.20 15.29 -5.30
CA SER A 107 3.89 16.63 -4.76
C SER A 107 4.40 16.85 -3.32
N THR A 108 4.57 15.76 -2.58
CA THR A 108 5.08 15.75 -1.20
C THR A 108 6.56 15.38 -1.12
N GLN A 109 7.23 15.27 -2.26
CA GLN A 109 8.66 14.97 -2.37
C GLN A 109 9.09 13.63 -1.76
N MET A 110 8.16 12.67 -1.63
CA MET A 110 8.48 11.29 -1.24
C MET A 110 9.36 10.66 -2.30
N LYS A 111 10.31 9.79 -1.90
CA LYS A 111 11.25 9.13 -2.81
C LYS A 111 10.61 7.99 -3.60
N LYS A 112 9.66 7.26 -2.99
CA LYS A 112 8.97 6.15 -3.65
C LYS A 112 7.55 5.93 -3.11
N VAL A 113 6.71 5.33 -3.94
CA VAL A 113 5.47 4.69 -3.50
C VAL A 113 5.79 3.23 -3.25
N MET A 114 5.39 2.69 -2.11
CA MET A 114 5.72 1.32 -1.69
C MET A 114 4.47 0.58 -1.23
N LEU A 115 4.45 -0.74 -1.40
CA LEU A 115 3.36 -1.61 -0.96
C LEU A 115 3.84 -3.05 -0.77
N THR A 116 3.07 -3.82 -0.01
CA THR A 116 3.26 -5.28 0.11
C THR A 116 2.19 -6.01 -0.69
N VAL A 117 2.58 -7.04 -1.43
CA VAL A 117 1.66 -7.91 -2.17
C VAL A 117 1.93 -9.38 -1.87
N PHE A 118 0.88 -10.15 -1.64
CA PHE A 118 1.00 -11.60 -1.51
C PHE A 118 1.29 -12.25 -2.86
N LYS A 119 2.29 -13.14 -2.92
CA LYS A 119 2.69 -13.87 -4.14
C LYS A 119 1.53 -14.71 -4.72
N HIS A 120 0.69 -15.30 -3.85
CA HIS A 120 -0.48 -16.08 -4.25
C HIS A 120 -1.60 -15.23 -4.89
N ASN A 121 -1.58 -13.91 -4.71
CA ASN A 121 -2.57 -13.00 -5.29
C ASN A 121 -2.12 -12.53 -6.68
N HIS A 122 -2.03 -13.48 -7.61
CA HIS A 122 -1.53 -13.31 -8.97
C HIS A 122 -2.13 -12.09 -9.70
N GLY A 123 -3.44 -11.86 -9.55
CA GLY A 123 -4.12 -10.73 -10.19
C GLY A 123 -3.64 -9.36 -9.70
N ALA A 124 -3.34 -9.22 -8.40
CA ALA A 124 -2.76 -7.99 -7.87
C ALA A 124 -1.27 -7.89 -8.20
N TYR A 125 -0.56 -9.02 -8.14
CA TYR A 125 0.87 -9.10 -8.48
C TYR A 125 1.13 -8.62 -9.91
N GLN A 126 0.43 -9.19 -10.91
CA GLN A 126 0.50 -8.76 -12.31
C GLN A 126 0.07 -7.31 -12.49
N PHE A 127 -0.97 -6.88 -11.77
CA PHE A 127 -1.41 -5.48 -11.82
C PHE A 127 -0.32 -4.50 -11.40
N PHE A 128 0.41 -4.78 -10.30
CA PHE A 128 1.49 -3.91 -9.85
C PHE A 128 2.75 -4.05 -10.70
N ARG A 129 3.23 -5.28 -10.94
CA ARG A 129 4.47 -5.54 -11.68
C ARG A 129 4.37 -5.18 -13.15
N GLU A 130 3.31 -5.63 -13.83
CA GLU A 130 3.20 -5.50 -15.29
C GLU A 130 2.43 -4.25 -15.70
N ALA A 131 1.25 -4.00 -15.12
CA ALA A 131 0.41 -2.89 -15.58
C ALA A 131 0.85 -1.52 -15.03
N LEU A 132 1.47 -1.50 -13.85
CA LEU A 132 1.94 -0.29 -13.18
C LEU A 132 3.46 -0.19 -13.10
N GLN A 133 4.20 -1.20 -13.56
CA GLN A 133 5.68 -1.18 -13.60
C GLN A 133 6.29 -0.87 -12.23
N PHE A 134 5.74 -1.49 -11.17
CA PHE A 134 6.42 -1.54 -9.88
C PHE A 134 7.50 -2.62 -9.93
N GLU A 135 8.59 -2.37 -9.23
CA GLU A 135 9.73 -3.26 -9.13
C GLU A 135 9.75 -3.93 -7.74
N ILE A 136 10.50 -5.03 -7.60
CA ILE A 136 10.77 -5.59 -6.29
C ILE A 136 11.67 -4.61 -5.55
N ASP A 137 11.23 -4.13 -4.40
CA ASP A 137 12.02 -3.22 -3.59
C ASP A 137 13.22 -3.96 -2.99
N GLU A 138 14.34 -3.26 -2.79
CA GLU A 138 15.55 -3.82 -2.18
C GLU A 138 15.32 -4.33 -0.74
N THR A 139 14.29 -3.83 -0.07
CA THR A 139 13.85 -4.28 1.26
C THR A 139 12.97 -5.53 1.23
N SER A 140 12.59 -6.02 0.04
CA SER A 140 11.76 -7.23 -0.10
C SER A 140 12.52 -8.47 0.42
N PRO A 141 11.85 -9.42 1.10
CA PRO A 141 12.50 -10.62 1.61
C PRO A 141 13.26 -11.41 0.54
N SER A 142 12.74 -11.47 -0.70
CA SER A 142 13.41 -12.14 -1.83
C SER A 142 14.79 -11.57 -2.18
N MET A 143 15.11 -10.34 -1.74
CA MET A 143 16.39 -9.69 -2.01
C MET A 143 17.46 -9.97 -0.95
N SER A 144 17.09 -10.55 0.21
CA SER A 144 18.00 -10.69 1.37
C SER A 144 18.91 -11.94 1.34
N GLY A 145 18.83 -12.78 0.31
CA GLY A 145 19.77 -13.88 0.05
C GLY A 145 19.66 -15.12 0.97
N CYS A 146 18.93 -15.04 2.08
CA CYS A 146 18.67 -16.14 3.01
C CYS A 146 17.15 -16.38 3.13
N CYS A 147 16.68 -17.55 2.70
CA CYS A 147 15.29 -18.03 2.85
C CYS A 147 14.17 -17.10 2.30
N GLY A 148 14.52 -16.01 1.60
CA GLY A 148 13.59 -14.99 1.11
C GLY A 148 12.56 -15.47 0.10
N ASP A 149 12.86 -16.58 -0.58
CA ASP A 149 11.95 -17.21 -1.53
C ASP A 149 10.75 -17.87 -0.85
N ASP A 150 10.90 -18.30 0.41
CA ASP A 150 9.84 -18.97 1.17
C ASP A 150 8.76 -17.99 1.68
N CYS A 151 9.05 -16.69 1.71
CA CYS A 151 8.08 -15.69 2.15
C CYS A 151 6.87 -15.64 1.22
N SER A 152 5.68 -15.58 1.80
CA SER A 152 4.40 -15.56 1.09
C SER A 152 4.06 -14.23 0.39
N TYR A 153 4.93 -13.23 0.49
CA TYR A 153 4.74 -11.86 -0.01
C TYR A 153 6.02 -11.27 -0.61
N GLU A 154 5.86 -10.16 -1.34
CA GLU A 154 6.93 -9.29 -1.82
C GLU A 154 6.62 -7.85 -1.46
N ILE A 155 7.68 -7.07 -1.22
CA ILE A 155 7.59 -5.61 -1.12
C ILE A 155 7.92 -5.05 -2.50
N LEU A 156 6.99 -4.25 -3.03
CA LEU A 156 7.13 -3.60 -4.31
C LEU A 156 7.23 -2.10 -4.13
N SER A 157 8.03 -1.44 -4.96
CA SER A 157 8.10 0.01 -4.98
C SER A 157 8.21 0.57 -6.38
N ARG A 158 7.90 1.87 -6.48
CA ARG A 158 8.12 2.67 -7.68
C ARG A 158 8.64 4.03 -7.27
N ARG A 159 9.85 4.37 -7.73
CA ARG A 159 10.49 5.65 -7.43
C ARG A 159 9.71 6.81 -8.06
N THR A 160 9.72 7.93 -7.38
CA THR A 160 9.25 9.22 -7.90
C THR A 160 10.42 9.93 -8.58
N LYS A 161 10.14 11.08 -9.21
CA LYS A 161 11.20 11.94 -9.77
C LYS A 161 12.21 12.39 -8.71
N HIS A 162 11.76 12.55 -7.46
CA HIS A 162 12.62 12.91 -6.34
C HIS A 162 13.51 11.75 -5.90
N GLY A 163 12.98 10.53 -5.86
CA GLY A 163 13.78 9.33 -5.54
C GLY A 163 14.82 8.98 -6.60
N GLU A 164 14.52 9.23 -7.88
CA GLU A 164 15.47 9.04 -8.99
C GLU A 164 16.64 10.03 -8.91
N ALA A 165 16.38 11.30 -8.61
CA ALA A 165 17.41 12.33 -8.50
C ALA A 165 18.39 12.07 -7.34
N SER A 166 17.91 11.51 -6.22
CA SER A 166 18.76 11.16 -5.08
C SER A 166 19.65 9.93 -5.35
N ALA A 167 19.15 8.94 -6.10
CA ALA A 167 19.91 7.72 -6.41
C ALA A 167 21.14 7.98 -7.30
N GLY A 168 21.08 9.01 -8.16
CA GLY A 168 22.21 9.42 -9.01
C GLY A 168 23.41 9.99 -8.26
N HIS A 169 23.29 10.32 -6.97
CA HIS A 169 24.35 10.91 -6.15
C HIS A 169 25.01 9.95 -5.15
N THR A 170 24.48 8.74 -4.95
CA THR A 170 24.98 7.80 -3.95
C THR A 170 25.35 6.45 -4.56
N HIS A 171 26.54 6.37 -5.15
CA HIS A 171 27.29 5.11 -5.18
C HIS A 171 27.98 4.95 -3.81
N GLY A 172 27.30 4.31 -2.87
CA GLY A 172 27.83 4.02 -1.54
C GLY A 172 26.87 3.11 -0.79
N GLY A 173 26.86 1.83 -1.15
CA GLY A 173 25.97 0.83 -0.57
C GLY A 173 26.17 0.69 0.94
N SER A 174 25.08 0.86 1.68
CA SER A 174 24.98 0.48 3.08
C SER A 174 23.96 -0.65 3.19
N HIS A 175 24.45 -1.89 3.16
CA HIS A 175 23.64 -3.07 3.46
C HIS A 175 23.15 -2.99 4.92
N CYS A 176 21.85 -2.79 5.12
CA CYS A 176 21.21 -3.01 6.41
C CYS A 176 20.86 -4.49 6.58
N GLY A 177 21.89 -5.32 6.87
CA GLY A 177 21.70 -6.70 7.31
C GLY A 177 21.40 -6.73 8.80
N GLY A 178 20.15 -6.97 9.18
CA GLY A 178 19.77 -7.27 10.56
C GLY A 178 20.07 -8.73 10.88
N CYS A 179 21.10 -8.99 11.68
CA CYS A 179 21.37 -10.29 12.28
C CYS A 179 20.31 -10.59 13.36
N CYS A 180 19.63 -11.74 13.26
CA CYS A 180 18.90 -12.33 14.37
C CYS A 180 19.82 -13.30 15.13
N HIS A 181 19.94 -13.10 16.45
CA HIS A 181 20.43 -14.07 17.43
C HIS A 181 19.22 -14.77 18.07
#